data_AF-A0A158NU42-F1
#
_entry.id   AF-A0A158NU42-F1
#
_cell.length_a   1.000
_cell.length_b   1.000
_cell.length_c   1.000
_cell.angle_alpha   90.00
_cell.angle_beta   90.00
_cell.angle_gamma   90.00
#
_symmetry.space_group_name_H-M   'P 1'
#
loop_
_entity.id
_entity.type
_entity.pdbx_description
1 polymer ?
#
loop_
_entity_poly.entity_id
_entity_poly.type
_entity_poly.pdbx_seq_one_letter_code
_entity_poly.pdbx_strand_id
1 'polypeptide(L)'
;MILIYQKSDISEYMSVAEFLKGLPSHDENNFANFHTDNGNRTCVKRPSVYLPTKDYPSEQIIVTEKTTILLRYLHQQWDKKIYALSRVHARDIAQIKFLKLFVKG
;
A
#
# COMPACT_ATOMS: atom_id res chain seq x y z
N MET A 1 45.21 27.60 -30.18
CA MET A 1 44.06 26.84 -29.63
C MET A 1 44.33 26.65 -28.14
N ILE A 2 43.82 27.55 -27.32
CA ILE A 2 43.98 27.50 -25.86
C ILE A 2 42.81 26.66 -25.34
N LEU A 3 43.10 25.45 -24.86
CA LEU A 3 42.13 24.65 -24.13
C LEU A 3 41.96 25.28 -22.75
N ILE A 4 40.91 26.09 -22.59
CA ILE A 4 40.48 26.59 -21.30
C ILE A 4 39.88 25.39 -20.56
N TYR A 5 40.66 24.78 -19.66
CA TYR A 5 40.14 23.79 -18.73
C TYR A 5 39.17 24.49 -17.79
N GLN A 6 37.88 24.34 -18.06
CA GLN A 6 36.81 24.72 -17.16
C GLN A 6 36.94 23.85 -15.91
N LYS A 7 37.26 24.50 -14.79
CA LYS A 7 37.20 23.91 -13.46
C LYS A 7 35.76 23.48 -13.25
N SER A 8 35.49 22.18 -13.38
CA SER A 8 34.23 21.58 -12.98
C SER A 8 34.10 21.82 -11.48
N ASP A 9 33.14 22.65 -11.09
CA ASP A 9 32.78 22.92 -9.70
C ASP A 9 32.58 21.59 -8.97
N ILE A 10 33.60 21.23 -8.18
CA ILE A 10 33.53 20.12 -7.25
C ILE A 10 32.54 20.55 -6.19
N SER A 11 31.38 19.88 -6.23
CA SER A 11 30.26 19.92 -5.29
C SER A 11 30.62 20.54 -3.95
N GLU A 12 30.12 21.75 -3.73
CA GLU A 12 29.99 22.35 -2.42
C GLU A 12 29.30 21.31 -1.52
N TYR A 13 30.00 20.82 -0.49
CA TYR A 13 29.41 19.90 0.48
C TYR A 13 28.24 20.63 1.14
N MET A 14 27.01 20.26 0.78
CA MET A 14 25.83 20.82 1.42
C MET A 14 25.95 20.61 2.92
N SER A 15 25.80 21.69 3.67
CA SER A 15 25.81 21.61 5.13
C SER A 15 24.65 20.74 5.59
N VAL A 16 24.84 20.00 6.69
CA VAL A 16 23.75 19.24 7.33
C VAL A 16 22.55 20.14 7.60
N ALA A 17 22.77 21.41 7.93
CA ALA A 17 21.69 22.37 8.14
C ALA A 17 20.88 22.65 6.86
N GLU A 18 21.52 22.67 5.69
CA GLU A 18 20.85 22.87 4.40
C GLU A 18 20.07 21.63 3.98
N PHE A 19 20.64 20.45 4.22
CA PHE A 19 19.93 19.18 4.04
C PHE A 19 18.67 19.05 4.91
N LEU A 20 18.69 19.62 6.12
CA LEU A 20 17.57 19.58 7.06
C LEU A 20 16.56 20.74 6.89
N LYS A 21 16.73 21.64 5.91
CA LYS A 21 15.73 22.67 5.62
C LYS A 21 14.49 22.06 4.95
N GLY A 22 13.34 22.70 5.16
CA GLY A 22 12.10 22.35 4.45
C GLY A 22 11.44 21.05 4.92
N LEU A 23 11.64 20.66 6.18
CA LEU A 23 10.91 19.54 6.77
C LEU A 23 9.39 19.76 6.68
N PRO A 24 8.58 18.70 6.48
CA PRO A 24 7.14 18.82 6.37
C PRO A 24 6.54 19.53 7.58
N SER A 25 5.68 20.53 7.31
CA SER A 25 4.86 21.20 8.31
C SER A 25 3.41 21.12 7.87
N HIS A 26 2.55 20.54 8.71
CA HIS A 26 1.10 20.54 8.46
C HIS A 26 0.47 21.90 8.78
N ASP A 27 0.95 22.55 9.84
CA ASP A 27 0.58 23.90 10.28
C ASP A 27 1.77 24.49 11.05
N GLU A 28 2.20 25.68 10.65
CA GLU A 28 3.32 26.42 11.26
C GLU A 28 3.04 26.80 12.73
N ASN A 29 1.77 26.91 13.12
CA ASN A 29 1.37 27.31 14.46
C ASN A 29 1.43 26.17 15.49
N ASN A 30 1.49 24.91 15.05
CA ASN A 30 1.42 23.73 15.93
C ASN A 30 2.43 23.75 17.09
N PHE A 31 3.62 24.32 16.87
CA PHE A 31 4.70 24.37 17.85
C PHE A 31 5.24 25.77 18.11
N ALA A 32 4.71 26.81 17.43
CA ALA A 32 5.22 28.17 17.53
C ALA A 32 5.13 28.76 18.96
N ASN A 33 4.13 28.33 19.74
CA ASN A 33 3.86 28.82 21.10
C ASN A 33 4.12 27.76 22.19
N PHE A 34 4.90 26.72 21.89
CA PHE A 34 5.22 25.69 22.88
C PHE A 34 6.20 26.21 23.93
N HIS A 35 5.82 26.16 25.22
CA HIS A 35 6.64 26.64 26.34
C HIS A 35 6.82 25.56 27.41
N THR A 36 8.07 25.28 27.79
CA THR A 36 8.43 24.31 28.84
C THR A 36 8.41 24.90 30.25
N ASP A 37 8.43 26.23 30.37
CA ASP A 37 8.70 26.95 31.63
C ASP A 37 7.47 27.15 32.52
N ASN A 38 6.29 26.66 32.11
CA ASN A 38 5.13 26.54 32.97
C ASN A 38 5.35 25.38 33.96
N GLY A 39 6.14 25.69 34.98
CA GLY A 39 6.85 24.79 35.87
C GLY A 39 6.05 23.65 36.49
N ASN A 40 6.76 22.53 36.66
CA ASN A 40 6.63 21.57 37.76
C ASN A 40 5.21 21.14 38.16
N ARG A 41 4.32 21.01 37.18
CA ARG A 41 3.10 20.19 37.29
C ARG A 41 3.10 19.14 36.18
N THR A 42 4.18 18.39 36.11
CA THR A 42 4.18 17.03 35.52
C THR A 42 3.36 16.04 36.34
N CYS A 43 2.45 16.50 37.21
CA CYS A 43 1.17 15.82 37.40
C CYS A 43 0.43 15.93 36.06
N VAL A 44 0.87 15.06 35.14
CA VAL A 44 0.17 14.59 33.96
C VAL A 44 -1.31 14.55 34.33
N LYS A 45 -2.07 15.59 33.95
CA LYS A 45 -3.53 15.46 33.90
C LYS A 45 -3.72 14.35 32.89
N ARG A 46 -3.89 13.12 33.38
CA ARG A 46 -4.19 11.97 32.53
C ARG A 46 -5.28 12.45 31.58
N PRO A 47 -5.10 12.30 30.25
CA PRO A 47 -6.14 12.64 29.31
C PRO A 47 -7.46 12.09 29.84
N SER A 48 -8.50 12.91 29.83
CA SER A 48 -9.81 12.48 30.30
C SER A 48 -10.20 11.20 29.58
N VAL A 49 -10.59 10.18 30.33
CA VAL A 49 -11.04 8.92 29.75
C VAL A 49 -12.36 9.15 29.04
N TYR A 50 -12.47 8.70 27.79
CA TYR A 50 -13.74 8.70 27.08
C TYR A 50 -14.67 7.67 27.70
N LEU A 51 -15.83 8.11 28.19
CA LEU A 51 -16.90 7.25 28.69
C LEU A 51 -18.07 7.30 27.70
N PRO A 52 -18.23 6.29 26.82
CA PRO A 52 -19.34 6.26 25.87
C PRO A 52 -20.68 6.20 26.63
N THR A 53 -21.59 7.14 26.36
CA THR A 53 -22.93 7.18 26.98
C THR A 53 -24.06 6.79 26.02
N LYS A 54 -23.72 6.58 24.74
CA LYS A 54 -24.65 6.22 23.68
C LYS A 54 -24.06 5.08 22.87
N ASP A 55 -24.89 4.10 22.57
CA ASP A 55 -24.53 2.99 21.69
C ASP A 55 -24.79 3.39 20.24
N TYR A 56 -23.79 3.19 19.38
CA TYR A 56 -23.90 3.38 17.94
C TYR A 56 -23.60 2.04 17.26
N PRO A 57 -24.47 1.51 16.39
CA PRO A 57 -24.21 0.26 15.69
C PRO A 57 -23.04 0.44 14.71
N SER A 58 -22.19 -0.59 14.60
CA SER A 58 -21.14 -0.62 13.58
C SER A 58 -21.75 -0.87 12.21
N GLU A 59 -21.31 -0.11 11.19
CA GLU A 59 -21.79 -0.30 9.80
C GLU A 59 -21.34 -1.63 9.20
N GLN A 60 -20.16 -2.12 9.61
CA GLN A 60 -19.57 -3.36 9.13
C GLN A 60 -18.97 -4.15 10.29
N ILE A 61 -18.90 -5.47 10.12
CA ILE A 61 -18.29 -6.38 11.10
C ILE A 61 -17.15 -7.15 10.44
N ILE A 62 -16.07 -7.37 11.20
CA ILE A 62 -14.94 -8.19 10.75
C ILE A 62 -15.33 -9.65 10.94
N VAL A 63 -15.30 -10.43 9.85
CA VAL A 63 -15.63 -11.86 9.85
C VAL A 63 -14.41 -12.65 9.37
N THR A 64 -14.14 -13.77 10.03
CA THR A 64 -13.13 -14.74 9.60
C THR A 64 -13.77 -15.84 8.77
N GLU A 65 -13.04 -16.31 7.75
CA GLU A 65 -13.48 -17.48 6.99
C GLU A 65 -13.53 -18.72 7.88
N LYS A 66 -14.63 -19.47 7.80
CA LYS A 66 -14.83 -20.70 8.59
C LYS A 66 -14.11 -21.92 8.01
N THR A 67 -13.67 -21.85 6.76
CA THR A 67 -13.07 -22.99 6.06
C THR A 67 -11.64 -23.20 6.54
N THR A 68 -11.26 -24.46 6.74
CA THR A 68 -9.88 -24.78 7.09
C THR A 68 -8.98 -24.45 5.90
N ILE A 69 -7.77 -23.98 6.18
CA ILE A 69 -6.82 -23.54 5.16
C ILE A 69 -6.51 -24.65 4.13
N LEU A 70 -6.48 -25.91 4.58
CA LEU A 70 -6.22 -27.07 3.73
C LEU A 70 -7.37 -27.31 2.75
N LEU A 71 -8.62 -27.30 3.24
CA LEU A 71 -9.79 -27.50 2.37
C LEU A 71 -9.91 -26.39 1.34
N ARG A 72 -9.69 -25.14 1.77
CA ARG A 72 -9.65 -23.97 0.87
C ARG A 72 -8.60 -24.16 -0.23
N TYR A 73 -7.40 -24.62 0.12
CA TYR A 73 -6.34 -24.88 -0.86
C TYR A 73 -6.72 -26.00 -1.84
N LEU A 74 -7.23 -27.13 -1.36
CA LEU A 74 -7.61 -28.26 -2.21
C LEU A 74 -8.71 -27.90 -3.20
N HIS A 75 -9.77 -27.21 -2.74
CA HIS A 75 -10.83 -26.71 -3.63
C HIS A 75 -10.28 -25.77 -4.69
N GLN A 76 -9.45 -24.78 -4.31
CA GLN A 76 -8.84 -23.87 -5.27
C GLN A 76 -7.97 -24.58 -6.31
N GLN A 77 -7.22 -25.60 -5.91
CA GLN A 77 -6.42 -26.38 -6.86
C GLN A 77 -7.29 -27.19 -7.83
N TRP A 78 -8.39 -27.74 -7.33
CA TRP A 78 -9.35 -28.49 -8.13
C TRP A 78 -10.08 -27.59 -9.14
N ASP A 79 -10.59 -26.44 -8.69
CA ASP A 79 -11.27 -25.46 -9.55
C ASP A 79 -10.34 -24.94 -10.66
N LYS A 80 -9.06 -24.67 -10.33
CA LYS A 80 -8.05 -24.30 -11.32
C LYS A 80 -7.85 -25.37 -12.39
N LYS A 81 -7.83 -26.65 -12.00
CA LYS A 81 -7.72 -27.77 -12.95
C LYS A 81 -8.94 -27.87 -13.86
N ILE A 82 -10.15 -27.73 -13.31
CA ILE A 82 -11.39 -27.74 -14.09
C ILE A 82 -11.38 -26.58 -15.11
N TYR A 83 -10.98 -25.38 -14.67
CA TYR A 83 -10.90 -24.22 -15.54
C TYR A 83 -9.83 -24.37 -16.65
N ALA A 84 -8.70 -24.99 -16.34
CA ALA A 84 -7.70 -25.32 -17.35
C ALA A 84 -8.22 -26.34 -18.36
N LEU A 85 -8.90 -27.40 -17.89
CA LEU A 85 -9.46 -28.44 -18.73
C LEU A 85 -10.55 -27.91 -19.68
N SER A 86 -11.41 -27.00 -19.21
CA SER A 86 -12.44 -26.37 -20.03
C SER A 86 -11.85 -25.48 -21.13
N ARG A 87 -10.77 -24.74 -20.84
CA ARG A 87 -10.04 -23.95 -21.85
C ARG A 87 -9.37 -24.83 -22.90
N VAL A 88 -8.81 -25.98 -22.51
CA VAL A 88 -8.22 -26.94 -23.46
C VAL A 88 -9.29 -27.51 -24.38
N HIS A 89 -10.40 -28.01 -23.83
CA HIS A 89 -11.53 -28.50 -24.63
C HIS A 89 -12.06 -27.45 -25.61
N ALA A 90 -12.19 -26.19 -25.17
CA ALA A 90 -12.64 -25.11 -26.05
C ALA A 90 -11.66 -24.84 -27.20
N ARG A 91 -10.35 -24.93 -26.96
CA ARG A 91 -9.31 -24.77 -28.00
C ARG A 91 -9.34 -25.92 -29.00
N ASP A 92 -9.51 -27.15 -28.54
CA ASP A 92 -9.55 -28.33 -29.41
C ASP A 92 -10.78 -28.28 -30.34
N ILE A 93 -11.93 -27.89 -29.80
CA ILE A 93 -13.15 -27.66 -30.60
C ILE A 93 -12.92 -26.57 -31.64
N ALA A 94 -12.27 -25.47 -31.27
CA ALA A 94 -11.97 -24.37 -32.18
C ALA A 94 -11.02 -24.80 -33.31
N GLN A 95 -9.98 -25.58 -33.00
CA GLN A 95 -9.05 -26.13 -34.00
C GLN A 95 -9.74 -27.12 -34.94
N ILE A 96 -10.57 -28.04 -34.42
CA ILE A 96 -11.33 -28.99 -35.24
C ILE A 96 -12.30 -28.23 -36.17
N LYS A 97 -12.95 -27.18 -35.66
CA LYS A 97 -13.86 -26.35 -36.47
C LYS A 97 -13.10 -25.59 -37.57
N PHE A 98 -11.92 -25.06 -37.26
CA PHE A 98 -11.04 -24.41 -38.23
C PHE A 98 -10.57 -25.37 -39.33
N LEU A 99 -10.08 -26.56 -38.96
CA LEU A 99 -9.67 -27.59 -39.92
C LEU A 99 -10.84 -28.05 -40.79
N LYS A 100 -12.04 -28.24 -40.23
CA LYS A 100 -13.24 -28.59 -40.99
C LYS A 100 -13.67 -27.49 -41.98
N LEU A 101 -13.38 -26.23 -41.68
CA LEU A 101 -13.65 -25.11 -42.59
C LEU A 101 -12.65 -25.11 -43.76
N PHE A 102 -11.38 -25.43 -43.48
CA PHE A 102 -10.32 -25.49 -44.48
C PHE A 102 -10.45 -26.68 -45.44
N VAL A 103 -10.94 -27.83 -44.97
CA VAL A 103 -11.14 -29.04 -45.80
C VAL A 103 -12.45 -28.99 -46.60
N LYS A 104 -13.34 -28.02 -46.33
CA LYS A 104 -14.62 -27.84 -47.04
C LYS A 104 -14.61 -26.75 -48.11
N GLY A 105 -13.46 -26.12 -48.35
CA GLY A 105 -13.22 -25.27 -49.53
C GLY A 105 -12.49 -26.04 -50.62
#